data_AF-A0A821ZPU1-F1
#
_entry.id   AF-A0A821ZPU1-F1
#
_cell.length_a   1.000
_cell.length_b   1.000
_cell.length_c   1.000
_cell.angle_alpha   90.00
_cell.angle_beta   90.00
_cell.angle_gamma   90.00
#
_symmetry.space_group_name_H-M   'P 1'
#
loop_
_entity.id
_entity.type
_entity.pdbx_description
1 polymer ?
#
loop_
_entity_poly.entity_id
_entity_poly.type
_entity_poly.pdbx_seq_one_letter_code
_entity_poly.pdbx_strand_id
1 'polypeptide(L)'
;EYDENYGSCGLDEAFADLTNHLQIRTNFSEQQRTFPKEENSTETITFGMTAEEVVQEMRHRIHLATRLTASAGIACNMRLAKLCSDINKPNGQYQLESNVEVILNFIRNMPIRKIKGIGKVTALHLESLEIQTVNDIYLKRGILKLIEYPTTFDFLMRV
;
A
#
# COMPACT_ATOMS: atom_id res chain seq x y z
N GLU A 1 7.98 12.48 11.32
CA GLU A 1 6.75 12.73 12.12
C GLU A 1 5.89 11.47 12.25
N TYR A 2 5.53 10.83 11.14
CA TYR A 2 4.71 9.61 11.16
C TYR A 2 5.51 8.32 11.17
N ASP A 3 6.72 8.34 10.64
CA ASP A 3 7.64 7.19 10.59
C ASP A 3 9.08 7.72 10.68
N GLU A 4 9.90 7.06 11.49
CA GLU A 4 11.33 7.32 11.61
C GLU A 4 12.12 6.70 10.46
N ASN A 5 11.63 5.57 9.92
CA ASN A 5 12.23 4.82 8.82
C ASN A 5 11.59 5.13 7.46
N TYR A 6 11.06 6.35 7.32
CA TYR A 6 10.39 6.81 6.10
C TYR A 6 11.23 6.50 4.85
N GLY A 7 10.63 5.77 3.92
CA GLY A 7 11.29 5.34 2.68
C GLY A 7 10.64 5.97 1.45
N SER A 8 11.35 6.84 0.75
CA SER A 8 10.93 7.30 -0.59
C SER A 8 11.20 6.23 -1.65
N CYS A 9 10.31 6.12 -2.64
CA CYS A 9 10.42 5.18 -3.74
C CYS A 9 10.20 5.90 -5.06
N GLY A 10 11.02 6.91 -5.33
CA GLY A 10 10.85 7.83 -6.46
C GLY A 10 10.52 9.24 -5.97
N LEU A 11 10.01 10.08 -6.87
CA LEU A 11 9.68 11.47 -6.58
C LEU A 11 8.27 11.65 -6.00
N ASP A 12 7.34 10.79 -6.41
CA ASP A 12 5.90 10.89 -6.13
C ASP A 12 5.35 9.70 -5.33
N GLU A 13 6.21 8.76 -4.94
CA GLU A 13 5.85 7.60 -4.12
C GLU A 13 6.71 7.51 -2.86
N ALA A 14 6.06 7.19 -1.75
CA ALA A 14 6.72 6.93 -0.48
C ALA A 14 5.97 5.87 0.33
N PHE A 15 6.70 5.22 1.23
CA PHE A 15 6.19 4.24 2.17
C PHE A 15 6.51 4.71 3.59
N ALA A 16 5.53 4.54 4.48
CA ALA A 16 5.66 4.84 5.89
C ALA A 16 5.11 3.67 6.70
N ASP A 17 5.88 3.22 7.70
CA ASP A 17 5.43 2.30 8.72
C ASP A 17 4.73 3.07 9.85
N LEU A 18 3.40 2.95 9.91
CA LEU A 18 2.59 3.62 10.91
C LEU A 18 2.44 2.83 12.21
N THR A 19 3.04 1.63 12.32
CA THR A 19 2.80 0.71 13.45
C THR A 19 3.07 1.37 14.80
N ASN A 20 4.24 1.97 14.98
CA ASN A 20 4.61 2.67 16.22
C ASN A 20 3.81 3.96 16.40
N HIS A 21 3.59 4.71 15.31
CA HIS A 21 2.85 5.96 15.36
C HIS A 21 1.41 5.75 15.83
N LEU A 22 0.74 4.70 15.37
CA LEU A 22 -0.63 4.36 15.80
C LEU A 22 -0.71 4.04 17.29
N GLN A 23 0.32 3.39 17.86
CA GLN A 23 0.38 3.15 19.31
C GLN A 23 0.49 4.46 20.08
N ILE A 24 1.42 5.33 19.68
CA ILE A 24 1.65 6.62 20.34
C ILE A 24 0.42 7.53 20.19
N ARG A 25 -0.22 7.50 19.02
CA ARG A 25 -1.39 8.31 18.68
C ARG A 25 -2.57 8.09 19.63
N THR A 26 -2.69 6.93 20.25
CA THR A 26 -3.72 6.69 21.29
C THR A 26 -3.64 7.68 22.46
N ASN A 27 -2.46 8.26 22.72
CA ASN A 27 -2.23 9.24 23.77
C ASN A 27 -2.36 10.70 23.28
N PHE A 28 -2.66 10.94 22.01
CA PHE A 28 -2.76 12.30 21.48
C PHE A 28 -4.03 13.00 21.96
N SER A 29 -3.91 14.26 22.37
CA SER A 29 -5.07 15.11 22.61
C SER A 29 -5.80 15.44 21.30
N GLU A 30 -7.04 15.92 21.40
CA GLU A 30 -7.78 16.37 20.20
C GLU A 30 -7.03 17.48 19.47
N GLN A 31 -6.46 18.44 20.20
CA GLN A 31 -5.72 19.57 19.65
C GLN A 31 -4.53 19.12 18.80
N GLN A 32 -3.86 18.02 19.16
CA GLN A 32 -2.74 17.47 18.38
C GLN A 32 -3.19 16.81 17.06
N ARG A 33 -4.49 16.57 16.88
CA ARG A 33 -5.08 15.94 15.69
C ARG A 33 -6.03 16.87 14.94
N THR A 34 -6.09 18.14 15.35
CA THR A 34 -6.94 19.15 14.74
C THR A 34 -6.11 20.06 13.84
N PHE A 35 -6.55 20.19 12.59
CA PHE A 35 -5.88 21.01 11.58
C PHE A 35 -6.88 21.97 10.91
N PRO A 36 -6.44 23.11 10.37
CA PRO A 36 -7.31 23.98 9.60
C PRO A 36 -7.81 23.25 8.35
N LYS A 37 -9.06 23.50 7.95
CA LYS A 37 -9.66 22.87 6.77
C LYS A 37 -9.03 23.38 5.46
N GLU A 38 -8.67 24.65 5.41
CA GLU A 38 -8.00 25.31 4.27
C GLU A 38 -7.00 26.34 4.80
N GLU A 39 -6.03 26.75 3.97
CA GLU A 39 -5.14 27.87 4.32
C GLU A 39 -6.01 29.14 4.54
N ASN A 40 -6.03 29.64 5.78
CA ASN A 40 -6.77 30.83 6.26
C ASN A 40 -8.25 30.64 6.62
N SER A 41 -8.76 29.40 6.72
CA SER A 41 -10.12 29.16 7.23
C SER A 41 -10.15 29.08 8.76
N THR A 42 -11.23 29.58 9.37
CA THR A 42 -11.54 29.37 10.79
C THR A 42 -12.13 27.98 11.07
N GLU A 43 -12.56 27.26 10.03
CA GLU A 43 -13.05 25.88 10.17
C GLU A 43 -11.89 24.91 10.37
N THR A 44 -12.04 24.02 11.35
CA THR A 44 -11.04 22.99 11.67
C THR A 44 -11.61 21.60 11.46
N ILE A 45 -10.72 20.64 11.21
CA ILE A 45 -11.05 19.21 11.09
C ILE A 45 -10.19 18.47 12.10
N THR A 46 -10.80 17.57 12.87
CA THR A 46 -10.12 16.68 13.81
C THR A 46 -10.14 15.26 13.26
N PHE A 47 -8.96 14.67 13.06
CA PHE A 47 -8.81 13.31 12.55
C PHE A 47 -8.76 12.29 13.67
N GLY A 48 -9.36 11.12 13.49
CA GLY A 48 -9.43 10.03 14.46
C GLY A 48 -8.09 9.34 14.79
N MET A 49 -8.17 8.17 15.43
CA MET A 49 -7.01 7.39 15.87
C MET A 49 -6.68 6.20 14.95
N THR A 50 -7.58 5.87 14.01
CA THR A 50 -7.42 4.71 13.13
C THR A 50 -6.37 4.97 12.06
N ALA A 51 -5.81 3.90 11.46
CA ALA A 51 -4.87 4.03 10.35
C ALA A 51 -5.46 4.83 9.19
N GLU A 52 -6.74 4.62 8.89
CA GLU A 52 -7.47 5.36 7.85
C GLU A 52 -7.47 6.88 8.12
N GLU A 53 -7.76 7.27 9.36
CA GLU A 53 -7.80 8.67 9.79
C GLU A 53 -6.40 9.31 9.79
N VAL A 54 -5.37 8.59 10.22
CA VAL A 54 -3.97 9.07 10.14
C VAL A 54 -3.58 9.33 8.69
N VAL A 55 -3.91 8.41 7.78
CA VAL A 55 -3.57 8.57 6.36
C VAL A 55 -4.39 9.69 5.72
N GLN A 56 -5.64 9.87 6.13
CA GLN A 56 -6.45 11.01 5.71
C GLN A 56 -5.85 12.33 6.19
N GLU A 57 -5.38 12.39 7.44
CA GLU A 57 -4.65 13.53 7.99
C GLU A 57 -3.37 13.81 7.18
N MET A 58 -2.57 12.78 6.89
CA MET A 58 -1.35 12.92 6.09
C MET A 58 -1.65 13.54 4.71
N ARG A 59 -2.66 13.02 4.02
CA ARG A 59 -3.08 13.53 2.70
C ARG A 59 -3.59 14.97 2.80
N HIS A 60 -4.36 15.29 3.84
CA HIS A 60 -4.83 16.64 4.12
C HIS A 60 -3.67 17.60 4.33
N ARG A 61 -2.69 17.23 5.16
CA ARG A 61 -1.49 18.03 5.43
C ARG A 61 -0.62 18.22 4.18
N ILE A 62 -0.46 17.18 3.36
CA ILE A 62 0.22 17.30 2.05
C ILE A 62 -0.49 18.34 1.18
N HIS A 63 -1.83 18.30 1.11
CA HIS A 63 -2.60 19.24 0.32
C HIS A 63 -2.46 20.68 0.84
N LEU A 64 -2.54 20.90 2.15
CA LEU A 64 -2.31 22.22 2.74
C LEU A 64 -0.92 22.75 2.41
N ALA A 65 0.13 21.94 2.60
CA ALA A 65 1.51 22.39 2.46
C ALA A 65 1.97 22.56 1.00
N THR A 66 1.41 21.81 0.06
CA THR A 66 1.92 21.73 -1.32
C THR A 66 0.90 22.08 -2.39
N ARG A 67 -0.39 22.18 -2.02
CA ARG A 67 -1.54 22.25 -2.93
C ARG A 67 -1.68 21.05 -3.88
N LEU A 68 -0.91 19.97 -3.65
CA LEU A 68 -1.02 18.71 -4.39
C LEU A 68 -1.91 17.70 -3.66
N THR A 69 -2.57 16.85 -4.43
CA THR A 69 -3.35 15.72 -3.88
C THR A 69 -2.56 14.42 -3.99
N ALA A 70 -2.68 13.56 -2.98
CA ALA A 70 -2.09 12.23 -3.00
C ALA A 70 -3.18 11.16 -2.84
N SER A 71 -2.98 10.01 -3.49
CA SER A 71 -3.72 8.77 -3.17
C SER A 71 -2.88 7.88 -2.27
N ALA A 72 -3.55 7.12 -1.41
CA ALA A 72 -2.86 6.29 -0.42
C ALA A 72 -3.46 4.89 -0.32
N GLY A 73 -2.61 3.91 0.01
CA GLY A 73 -3.02 2.54 0.27
C GLY A 73 -2.52 2.10 1.63
N ILE A 74 -3.37 1.42 2.39
CA ILE A 74 -3.09 0.98 3.76
C ILE A 74 -3.21 -0.53 3.80
N ALA A 75 -2.16 -1.22 4.25
CA ALA A 75 -2.15 -2.67 4.36
C ALA A 75 -1.08 -3.14 5.35
N CYS A 76 -1.03 -4.45 5.61
CA CYS A 76 -0.07 -5.07 6.52
C CYS A 76 1.39 -5.11 5.99
N ASN A 77 1.63 -4.76 4.72
CA ASN A 77 2.97 -4.64 4.16
C ASN A 77 3.01 -3.68 2.96
N MET A 78 4.22 -3.28 2.57
CA MET A 78 4.47 -2.32 1.49
C MET A 78 3.93 -2.75 0.12
N ARG A 79 3.98 -4.06 -0.21
CA ARG A 79 3.53 -4.56 -1.52
C ARG A 79 2.01 -4.44 -1.66
N LEU A 80 1.28 -4.88 -0.64
CA LEU A 80 -0.16 -4.75 -0.58
C LEU A 80 -0.59 -3.28 -0.50
N ALA A 81 0.10 -2.46 0.29
CA ALA A 81 -0.18 -1.02 0.37
C ALA A 81 -0.03 -0.33 -1.00
N LYS A 82 0.99 -0.71 -1.78
CA LYS A 82 1.18 -0.19 -3.14
C LYS A 82 0.05 -0.60 -4.10
N LEU A 83 -0.46 -1.82 -3.97
CA LEU A 83 -1.62 -2.28 -4.77
C LEU A 83 -2.88 -1.50 -4.38
N CYS A 84 -3.08 -1.29 -3.08
CA CYS A 84 -4.24 -0.57 -2.54
C CYS A 84 -4.27 0.89 -2.97
N SER A 85 -3.11 1.54 -3.08
CA SER A 85 -3.05 2.97 -3.43
C SER A 85 -3.55 3.28 -4.84
N ASP A 86 -3.68 2.28 -5.71
CA ASP A 86 -4.16 2.44 -7.08
C ASP A 86 -5.69 2.28 -7.23
N ILE A 87 -6.40 1.75 -6.22
CA ILE A 87 -7.84 1.38 -6.33
C ILE A 87 -8.75 2.60 -6.41
N ASN A 88 -8.60 3.53 -5.47
CA ASN A 88 -9.47 4.70 -5.31
C ASN A 88 -8.82 5.98 -5.88
N LYS A 89 -8.00 5.86 -6.93
CA LYS A 89 -7.46 7.03 -7.63
C LYS A 89 -8.56 7.72 -8.48
N PRO A 90 -8.54 9.06 -8.63
CA PRO A 90 -7.60 10.02 -8.06
C PRO A 90 -8.02 10.51 -6.65
N ASN A 91 -7.05 10.99 -5.85
CA ASN A 91 -7.26 11.61 -4.53
C ASN A 91 -8.19 10.82 -3.58
N GLY A 92 -8.14 9.49 -3.63
CA GLY A 92 -8.75 8.62 -2.63
C GLY A 92 -7.73 7.76 -1.89
N GLN A 93 -8.22 7.04 -0.89
CA GLN A 93 -7.44 6.05 -0.16
C GLN A 93 -8.19 4.73 -0.06
N TYR A 94 -7.46 3.64 0.14
CA TYR A 94 -8.04 2.31 0.34
C TYR A 94 -7.28 1.55 1.42
N GLN A 95 -8.02 0.98 2.38
CA GLN A 95 -7.47 0.11 3.40
C GLN A 95 -7.83 -1.35 3.11
N LEU A 96 -6.79 -2.19 3.02
CA LEU A 96 -6.94 -3.63 3.03
C LEU A 96 -6.78 -4.13 4.46
N GLU A 97 -7.79 -4.82 4.96
CA GLU A 97 -7.74 -5.42 6.28
C GLU A 97 -6.64 -6.48 6.40
N SER A 98 -5.97 -6.51 7.55
CA SER A 98 -4.89 -7.45 7.87
C SER A 98 -5.42 -8.86 8.21
N ASN A 99 -6.42 -9.34 7.46
CA ASN A 99 -6.98 -10.68 7.59
C ASN A 99 -6.52 -11.54 6.40
N VAL A 100 -6.02 -12.74 6.68
CA VAL A 100 -5.44 -13.64 5.66
C VAL A 100 -6.46 -14.00 4.57
N GLU A 101 -7.71 -14.30 4.93
CA GLU A 101 -8.74 -14.68 3.96
C GLU A 101 -9.11 -13.50 3.06
N VAL A 102 -9.24 -12.30 3.64
CA VAL A 102 -9.51 -11.06 2.90
C VAL A 102 -8.37 -10.77 1.92
N ILE A 103 -7.12 -10.86 2.38
CA ILE A 103 -5.92 -10.64 1.55
C ILE A 103 -5.86 -11.65 0.41
N LEU A 104 -6.04 -12.94 0.71
CA LEU A 104 -6.00 -14.00 -0.30
C LEU A 104 -7.10 -13.80 -1.36
N ASN A 105 -8.32 -13.47 -0.95
CA ASN A 105 -9.42 -13.19 -1.88
C ASN A 105 -9.14 -11.94 -2.74
N PHE A 106 -8.53 -10.91 -2.15
CA PHE A 106 -8.16 -9.69 -2.85
C PHE A 106 -7.10 -9.93 -3.94
N ILE A 107 -6.06 -10.74 -3.66
CA ILE A 107 -4.97 -10.96 -4.63
C ILE A 107 -5.22 -12.09 -5.62
N ARG A 108 -6.10 -13.06 -5.31
CA ARG A 108 -6.26 -14.33 -6.05
C ARG A 108 -6.34 -14.14 -7.57
N ASN A 109 -7.25 -13.28 -8.01
CA ASN A 109 -7.53 -13.06 -9.43
C ASN A 109 -6.75 -11.88 -10.02
N MET A 110 -5.79 -11.33 -9.28
CA MET A 110 -5.04 -10.16 -9.73
C MET A 110 -4.02 -10.58 -10.81
N PRO A 111 -3.91 -9.82 -11.91
CA PRO A 111 -2.88 -10.06 -12.92
C PRO A 111 -1.48 -9.96 -12.31
N ILE A 112 -0.59 -10.91 -12.62
CA ILE A 112 0.78 -10.93 -12.07
C ILE A 112 1.55 -9.63 -12.34
N ARG A 113 1.27 -8.95 -13.46
CA ARG A 113 1.93 -7.70 -13.85
C ARG A 113 1.65 -6.53 -12.89
N LYS A 114 0.57 -6.62 -12.11
CA LYS A 114 0.25 -5.63 -11.07
C LYS A 114 1.14 -5.76 -9.84
N ILE A 115 1.76 -6.92 -9.61
CA ILE A 115 2.61 -7.16 -8.45
C ILE A 115 3.93 -6.39 -8.61
N LYS A 116 4.25 -5.57 -7.60
CA LYS A 116 5.53 -4.86 -7.54
C LYS A 116 6.69 -5.87 -7.48
N GLY A 117 7.60 -5.75 -8.44
CA GLY A 117 8.73 -6.67 -8.64
C GLY A 117 8.58 -7.59 -9.85
N ILE A 118 7.38 -7.76 -10.39
CA ILE A 118 7.16 -8.49 -11.65
C ILE A 118 7.15 -7.47 -12.80
N GLY A 119 8.29 -7.35 -13.47
CA GLY A 119 8.47 -6.52 -14.65
C GLY A 119 7.85 -7.10 -15.92
N LYS A 120 7.94 -6.36 -17.03
CA LYS A 120 7.43 -6.81 -18.35
C LYS A 120 8.01 -8.16 -18.78
N VAL A 121 9.33 -8.34 -18.65
CA VAL A 121 10.01 -9.56 -19.09
C VAL A 121 9.59 -10.77 -18.25
N THR A 122 9.58 -10.63 -16.93
CA THR A 122 9.14 -11.70 -16.01
C THR A 122 7.67 -12.05 -16.23
N ALA A 123 6.81 -11.06 -16.45
CA ALA A 123 5.40 -11.30 -16.76
C ALA A 123 5.24 -12.12 -18.05
N LEU A 124 5.94 -11.74 -19.14
CA LEU A 124 5.90 -12.48 -20.40
C LEU A 124 6.42 -13.92 -20.27
N HIS A 125 7.48 -14.11 -19.47
CA HIS A 125 8.01 -15.44 -19.16
C HIS A 125 6.98 -16.31 -18.42
N LEU A 126 6.34 -15.78 -17.38
CA LEU A 126 5.28 -16.46 -16.64
C LEU A 126 4.04 -16.72 -17.52
N GLU A 127 3.66 -15.77 -18.38
CA GLU A 127 2.56 -15.93 -19.33
C GLU A 127 2.85 -17.07 -20.33
N SER A 128 4.10 -17.29 -20.75
CA SER A 128 4.49 -18.42 -21.59
C SER A 128 4.32 -19.79 -20.90
N LEU A 129 4.30 -19.79 -19.56
CA LEU A 129 3.98 -20.95 -18.73
C LEU A 129 2.47 -21.01 -18.37
N GLU A 130 1.65 -20.19 -19.04
CA GLU A 130 0.22 -19.98 -18.79
C GLU A 130 -0.07 -19.61 -17.32
N ILE A 131 0.77 -18.74 -16.74
CA ILE A 131 0.58 -18.11 -15.44
C ILE A 131 0.19 -16.66 -15.69
N GLN A 132 -1.06 -16.29 -15.40
CA GLN A 132 -1.58 -14.93 -15.65
C GLN A 132 -1.99 -14.21 -14.37
N THR A 133 -2.40 -14.97 -13.36
CA THR A 133 -2.87 -14.47 -12.06
C THR A 133 -1.96 -14.89 -10.92
N VAL A 134 -2.08 -14.22 -9.76
CA VAL A 134 -1.37 -14.62 -8.54
C VAL A 134 -1.71 -16.06 -8.14
N ASN A 135 -2.97 -16.47 -8.30
CA ASN A 135 -3.37 -17.85 -7.99
C ASN A 135 -2.65 -18.89 -8.85
N ASP A 136 -2.38 -18.57 -10.12
CA ASP A 136 -1.69 -19.48 -11.03
C ASP A 136 -0.27 -19.77 -10.56
N ILE A 137 0.42 -18.80 -9.95
CA ILE A 137 1.75 -19.00 -9.34
C ILE A 137 1.68 -20.11 -8.30
N TYR A 138 0.67 -20.07 -7.43
CA TYR A 138 0.50 -21.07 -6.39
C TYR A 138 0.13 -22.44 -6.97
N LEU A 139 -0.79 -22.49 -7.93
CA LEU A 139 -1.21 -23.74 -8.57
C LEU A 139 -0.05 -24.41 -9.34
N LYS A 140 0.78 -23.62 -10.04
CA LYS A 140 1.90 -24.09 -10.86
C LYS A 140 3.24 -24.09 -10.12
N ARG A 141 3.27 -23.92 -8.79
CA ARG A 141 4.48 -23.86 -7.96
C ARG A 141 5.44 -25.05 -8.15
N GLY A 142 4.90 -26.25 -8.44
CA GLY A 142 5.73 -27.43 -8.71
C GLY A 142 6.58 -27.27 -9.97
N ILE A 143 5.98 -26.75 -11.04
CA ILE A 143 6.68 -26.47 -12.32
C ILE A 143 7.68 -25.33 -12.11
N LEU A 144 7.25 -24.25 -11.44
CA LEU A 144 8.14 -23.13 -11.13
C LEU A 144 9.38 -23.56 -10.33
N LYS A 145 9.26 -24.52 -9.40
CA LYS A 145 10.41 -25.01 -8.63
C LYS A 145 11.46 -25.70 -9.51
N LEU A 146 11.05 -26.30 -10.63
CA LEU A 146 11.93 -27.03 -11.54
C LEU A 146 12.58 -26.12 -12.58
N ILE A 147 11.87 -25.06 -13.01
CA ILE A 147 12.31 -24.17 -14.10
C ILE A 147 13.03 -22.94 -13.56
N GLU A 148 12.52 -22.34 -12.48
CA GLU A 148 13.03 -21.07 -11.97
C GLU A 148 14.30 -21.24 -11.16
N TYR A 149 15.17 -20.23 -11.24
CA TYR A 149 16.27 -20.11 -10.30
C TYR A 149 15.75 -20.02 -8.85
N PRO A 150 16.49 -20.56 -7.85
CA PRO A 150 16.03 -20.57 -6.46
C PRO A 150 15.59 -19.20 -5.94
N THR A 151 16.32 -18.14 -6.29
CA THR A 151 16.00 -16.76 -5.90
C THR A 151 14.70 -16.26 -6.51
N THR A 152 14.45 -16.56 -7.79
CA THR A 152 13.20 -16.21 -8.48
C THR A 152 12.03 -16.99 -7.90
N PHE A 153 12.22 -18.30 -7.67
CA PHE A 153 11.20 -19.13 -7.03
C PHE A 153 10.82 -18.61 -5.65
N ASP A 154 11.82 -18.32 -4.80
CA ASP A 154 11.59 -17.78 -3.45
C ASP A 154 10.90 -16.42 -3.49
N PHE A 155 11.21 -15.57 -4.47
CA PHE A 155 10.48 -14.33 -4.71
C PHE A 155 9.02 -14.61 -5.05
N LEU A 156 8.73 -15.49 -6.01
CA LEU A 156 7.38 -15.83 -6.46
C LEU A 156 6.53 -16.48 -5.36
N MET A 157 7.14 -17.26 -4.45
CA MET A 157 6.43 -17.85 -3.31
C MET A 157 6.12 -16.85 -2.19
N ARG A 158 6.72 -15.65 -2.23
CA ARG A 158 6.45 -14.54 -1.30
C ARG A 158 5.53 -13.48 -1.92
N VAL A 159 5.07 -13.69 -3.15
CA VAL A 159 4.02 -12.91 -3.80
C VAL A 159 2.68 -13.39 -3.23
#